data_AF-A0A954JIG8-F1
#
_entry.id   AF-A0A954JIG8-F1
#
_cell.length_a   1.000
_cell.length_b   1.000
_cell.length_c   1.000
_cell.angle_alpha   90.00
_cell.angle_beta   90.00
_cell.angle_gamma   90.00
#
_symmetry.space_group_name_H-M   'P 1'
#
loop_
_entity.id
_entity.type
_entity.pdbx_description
1 polymer ?
#
loop_
_entity_poly.entity_id
_entity_poly.type
_entity_poly.pdbx_seq_one_letter_code
_entity_poly.pdbx_strand_id
1 'polypeptide(L)'
;IVWVNTHGSFAAGLCIAIAYLGLRSIETLSLWRWSGWGRVRRFMLMATGGVVATFFNPYGPKLLFWLTKSVFTPRPEINDWKPVFEYPDAAIGFWMMVGISVIALARSRRFDFTHTVLLALLAWQGASHIRHIVLFAVAWAFWMSYPIDTAIKAFIEDLKENSPQPLAPPPRNSPAFTYLLAGWMLFVGWSTWPRVTELRVNQGKYPVSAMQFIANNRLNGRMVITFNWAQYALGYFAATDMPSTVAIDGRLRTCYPQEVIDIYFDFILGSGTQQRYRSPNSPPLDPTRALTYESPELILISREQAESVAVLEQHRDDWALLYQDSLAQIWGRRDVFGNPESPRYFPEFNRQITNEPQEGYVSWPAMPVRTNVPVTQIVRAPE
;
A
#
# COMPACT_ATOMS: atom_id res chain seq x y z
N ILE A 1 2.99 -23.51 5.78
CA ILE A 1 2.42 -23.36 7.14
C ILE A 1 2.79 -22.02 7.75
N VAL A 2 4.08 -21.72 8.01
CA VAL A 2 4.47 -20.41 8.58
C VAL A 2 3.88 -19.24 7.78
N TRP A 3 4.08 -19.22 6.47
CA TRP A 3 3.65 -18.09 5.64
C TRP A 3 2.13 -17.80 5.66
N VAL A 4 1.29 -18.84 5.57
CA VAL A 4 -0.19 -18.67 5.62
C VAL A 4 -0.67 -18.16 6.99
N ASN A 5 0.11 -18.36 8.05
CA ASN A 5 -0.20 -17.89 9.39
C ASN A 5 0.42 -16.52 9.73
N THR A 6 1.39 -16.05 8.95
CA THR A 6 2.12 -14.80 9.25
C THR A 6 1.84 -13.67 8.27
N HIS A 7 1.35 -13.94 7.06
CA HIS A 7 1.26 -12.91 6.02
C HIS A 7 0.04 -13.07 5.10
N GLY A 8 -0.77 -12.01 4.95
CA GLY A 8 -1.99 -12.02 4.13
C GLY A 8 -1.75 -12.25 2.63
N SER A 9 -0.61 -11.83 2.09
CA SER A 9 -0.24 -12.05 0.67
C SER A 9 0.22 -13.47 0.32
N PHE A 10 0.08 -14.46 1.21
CA PHE A 10 0.43 -15.85 0.91
C PHE A 10 -0.27 -16.37 -0.35
N ALA A 11 -1.50 -15.90 -0.62
CA ALA A 11 -2.27 -16.31 -1.79
C ALA A 11 -1.58 -15.91 -3.11
N ALA A 12 -1.07 -14.68 -3.22
CA ALA A 12 -0.33 -14.23 -4.40
C ALA A 12 0.94 -15.07 -4.61
N GLY A 13 1.65 -15.35 -3.51
CA GLY A 13 2.82 -16.21 -3.53
C GLY A 13 2.54 -17.64 -3.98
N LEU A 14 1.46 -18.24 -3.47
CA LEU A 14 1.01 -19.56 -3.89
C LEU A 14 0.65 -19.58 -5.38
N CYS A 15 -0.06 -18.56 -5.87
CA CYS A 15 -0.38 -18.44 -7.30
C CYS A 15 0.88 -18.36 -8.16
N ILE A 16 1.87 -17.54 -7.77
CA ILE A 16 3.15 -17.43 -8.48
C ILE A 16 3.90 -18.77 -8.46
N ALA A 17 3.95 -19.45 -7.32
CA ALA A 17 4.62 -20.75 -7.19
C ALA A 17 3.95 -21.83 -8.06
N ILE A 18 2.61 -21.90 -8.06
CA ILE A 18 1.86 -22.83 -8.91
C ILE A 18 2.07 -22.50 -10.38
N ALA A 19 2.01 -21.23 -10.76
CA ALA A 19 2.26 -20.80 -12.14
C ALA A 19 3.68 -21.15 -12.59
N TYR A 20 4.69 -20.92 -11.75
CA TYR A 20 6.08 -21.30 -12.01
C TYR A 20 6.23 -22.81 -12.22
N LEU A 21 5.73 -23.61 -11.29
CA LEU A 21 5.80 -25.08 -11.37
C LEU A 21 5.02 -25.64 -12.57
N GLY A 22 3.89 -25.03 -12.90
CA GLY A 22 3.10 -25.37 -14.08
C GLY A 22 3.83 -25.07 -15.39
N LEU A 23 4.39 -23.87 -15.52
CA LEU A 23 5.18 -23.47 -16.70
C LEU A 23 6.44 -24.33 -16.86
N ARG A 24 7.15 -24.64 -15.77
CA ARG A 24 8.27 -25.61 -15.80
C ARG A 24 7.84 -27.01 -16.20
N SER A 25 6.63 -27.42 -15.81
CA SER A 25 6.08 -28.71 -16.23
C SER A 25 5.83 -28.74 -17.74
N ILE A 26 5.23 -27.67 -18.29
CA ILE A 26 5.02 -27.51 -19.73
C ILE A 26 6.37 -27.54 -20.47
N GLU A 27 7.35 -26.75 -20.04
CA GLU A 27 8.69 -26.73 -20.64
C GLU A 27 9.37 -28.11 -20.59
N THR A 28 9.29 -28.80 -19.45
CA THR A 28 9.87 -30.14 -19.26
C THR A 28 9.25 -31.16 -20.21
N LEU A 29 7.93 -31.14 -20.38
CA LEU A 29 7.23 -32.05 -21.29
C LEU A 29 7.48 -31.70 -22.75
N SER A 30 7.54 -30.42 -23.10
CA SER A 30 7.85 -29.96 -24.45
C SER A 30 9.23 -30.39 -24.89
N LEU A 31 10.23 -30.28 -24.01
CA LEU A 31 11.60 -30.64 -24.34
C LEU A 31 11.83 -32.17 -24.28
N TRP A 32 11.38 -32.85 -23.23
CA TRP A 32 11.81 -34.24 -22.93
C TRP A 32 10.66 -35.26 -22.99
N ARG A 33 9.45 -34.83 -23.35
CA ARG A 33 8.25 -35.67 -23.49
C ARG A 33 8.05 -36.58 -22.27
N TRP A 34 7.74 -37.86 -22.49
CA TRP A 34 7.50 -38.85 -21.44
C TRP A 34 8.67 -39.04 -20.47
N SER A 35 9.92 -38.83 -20.90
CA SER A 35 11.07 -38.93 -19.99
C SER A 35 11.12 -37.79 -18.96
N GLY A 36 10.42 -36.67 -19.22
CA GLY A 36 10.24 -35.56 -18.29
C GLY A 36 9.22 -35.80 -17.17
N TRP A 37 8.39 -36.85 -17.27
CA TRP A 37 7.25 -37.07 -16.37
C TRP A 37 7.63 -37.19 -14.90
N GLY A 38 8.77 -37.81 -14.60
CA GLY A 38 9.27 -37.92 -13.22
C GLY A 38 9.51 -36.56 -12.56
N ARG A 39 9.93 -35.54 -13.32
CA ARG A 39 10.11 -34.16 -12.83
C ARG A 39 8.78 -33.44 -12.68
N VAL A 40 7.89 -33.57 -13.66
CA VAL A 40 6.52 -33.03 -13.59
C VAL A 40 5.80 -33.53 -12.35
N ARG A 41 5.89 -34.82 -12.04
CA ARG A 41 5.30 -35.39 -10.82
C ARG A 41 5.82 -34.73 -9.55
N ARG A 42 7.12 -34.41 -9.48
CA ARG A 42 7.70 -33.69 -8.34
C ARG A 42 7.15 -32.26 -8.25
N PHE A 43 7.02 -31.56 -9.38
CA PHE A 43 6.41 -30.23 -9.42
C PHE A 43 4.95 -30.26 -8.95
N MET A 44 4.16 -31.24 -9.40
CA MET A 44 2.80 -31.44 -8.92
C MET A 44 2.76 -31.69 -7.41
N LEU A 45 3.62 -32.56 -6.88
CA LEU A 45 3.70 -32.84 -5.45
C LEU A 45 4.06 -31.58 -4.63
N MET A 46 4.96 -30.73 -5.13
CA MET A 46 5.29 -29.45 -4.49
C MET A 46 4.10 -28.49 -4.49
N ALA A 47 3.41 -28.36 -5.62
CA ALA A 47 2.21 -27.51 -5.74
C ALA A 47 1.09 -28.00 -4.81
N THR A 48 0.80 -29.31 -4.82
CA THR A 48 -0.17 -29.93 -3.91
C THR A 48 0.23 -29.74 -2.45
N GLY A 49 1.49 -29.96 -2.10
CA GLY A 49 2.01 -29.71 -0.76
C GLY A 49 1.83 -28.25 -0.32
N GLY A 50 2.04 -27.29 -1.22
CA GLY A 50 1.78 -25.87 -0.99
C GLY A 50 0.31 -25.58 -0.71
N VAL A 51 -0.61 -26.12 -1.53
CA VAL A 51 -2.06 -25.99 -1.32
C VAL A 51 -2.50 -26.64 -0.02
N VAL A 52 -2.07 -27.87 0.26
CA VAL A 52 -2.35 -28.58 1.51
C VAL A 52 -1.84 -27.78 2.72
N ALA A 53 -0.65 -27.19 2.62
CA ALA A 53 -0.08 -26.36 3.68
C ALA A 53 -0.93 -25.11 4.01
N THR A 54 -1.82 -24.65 3.12
CA THR A 54 -2.74 -23.55 3.41
C THR A 54 -3.87 -23.93 4.36
N PHE A 55 -4.22 -25.22 4.48
CA PHE A 55 -5.24 -25.69 5.41
C PHE A 55 -4.75 -25.74 6.86
N PHE A 56 -3.44 -25.71 7.08
CA PHE A 56 -2.82 -25.70 8.41
C PHE A 56 -2.73 -24.27 8.95
N ASN A 57 -3.90 -23.70 9.25
CA ASN A 57 -4.07 -22.40 9.89
C ASN A 57 -5.30 -22.42 10.83
N PRO A 58 -5.44 -21.51 11.81
CA PRO A 58 -6.56 -21.49 12.75
C PRO A 58 -7.96 -21.47 12.13
N TYR A 59 -8.09 -20.94 10.90
CA TYR A 59 -9.36 -20.84 10.17
C TYR A 59 -9.62 -22.04 9.23
N GLY A 60 -8.62 -22.90 8.99
CA GLY A 60 -8.73 -24.08 8.13
C GLY A 60 -9.26 -23.74 6.72
N PRO A 61 -10.20 -24.54 6.16
CA PRO A 61 -10.80 -24.30 4.85
C PRO A 61 -11.56 -22.97 4.71
N LYS A 62 -12.06 -22.41 5.83
CA LYS A 62 -12.85 -21.16 5.82
C LYS A 62 -12.04 -19.98 5.27
N LEU A 63 -10.71 -19.99 5.48
CA LEU A 63 -9.81 -18.98 4.93
C LEU A 63 -9.83 -18.96 3.40
N LEU A 64 -9.79 -20.14 2.75
CA LEU A 64 -9.80 -20.25 1.30
C LEU A 64 -11.17 -19.86 0.71
N PHE A 65 -12.26 -20.26 1.38
CA PHE A 65 -13.61 -19.83 0.99
C PHE A 65 -13.78 -18.30 1.08
N TRP A 66 -13.30 -17.69 2.16
CA TRP A 66 -13.31 -16.24 2.30
C TRP A 66 -12.43 -15.56 1.25
N LEU A 67 -11.22 -16.07 1.00
CA LEU A 67 -10.28 -15.51 0.01
C LEU A 67 -10.87 -15.55 -1.40
N THR A 68 -11.44 -16.68 -1.82
CA THR A 68 -12.05 -16.80 -3.14
C THR A 68 -13.16 -15.77 -3.33
N LYS A 69 -14.09 -15.64 -2.38
CA LYS A 69 -15.12 -14.59 -2.41
C LYS A 69 -14.51 -13.18 -2.46
N SER A 70 -13.49 -12.93 -1.65
CA SER A 70 -12.84 -11.62 -1.55
C SER A 70 -12.10 -11.23 -2.84
N VAL A 71 -11.39 -12.15 -3.50
CA VAL A 71 -10.62 -11.87 -4.73
C VAL A 71 -11.54 -11.38 -5.86
N PHE A 72 -12.73 -11.97 -6.00
CA PHE A 72 -13.69 -11.59 -7.04
C PHE A 72 -14.56 -10.38 -6.68
N THR A 73 -14.38 -9.79 -5.50
CA THR A 73 -15.10 -8.59 -5.10
C THR A 73 -14.25 -7.35 -5.44
N PRO A 74 -14.73 -6.43 -6.30
CA PRO A 74 -13.98 -5.25 -6.71
C PRO A 74 -13.77 -4.29 -5.52
N ARG A 75 -12.79 -3.39 -5.65
CA ARG A 75 -12.38 -2.42 -4.62
C ARG A 75 -12.02 -1.06 -5.25
N PRO A 76 -12.91 -0.45 -6.04
CA PRO A 76 -12.61 0.80 -6.75
C PRO A 76 -12.30 1.99 -5.81
N GLU A 77 -12.71 1.91 -4.55
CA GLU A 77 -12.50 2.93 -3.51
C GLU A 77 -11.05 2.98 -3.01
N ILE A 78 -10.29 1.89 -3.21
CA ILE A 78 -8.96 1.74 -2.63
C ILE A 78 -7.91 2.04 -3.69
N ASN A 79 -7.15 3.10 -3.44
CA ASN A 79 -6.06 3.58 -4.29
C ASN A 79 -5.05 2.48 -4.68
N ASP A 80 -4.71 1.56 -3.79
CA ASP A 80 -3.79 0.45 -4.06
C ASP A 80 -4.24 -0.52 -5.18
N TRP A 81 -5.54 -0.49 -5.51
CA TRP A 81 -6.15 -1.30 -6.58
C TRP A 81 -6.36 -0.51 -7.86
N LYS A 82 -5.90 0.74 -7.93
CA LYS A 82 -5.98 1.51 -9.16
C LYS A 82 -4.82 1.17 -10.10
N PRO A 83 -5.00 1.38 -11.41
CA PRO A 83 -3.95 1.17 -12.40
C PRO A 83 -2.73 2.04 -12.15
N VAL A 84 -1.56 1.58 -12.61
CA VAL A 84 -0.30 2.30 -12.40
C VAL A 84 -0.27 3.69 -13.05
N PHE A 85 -0.99 3.90 -14.15
CA PHE A 85 -0.97 5.17 -14.89
C PHE A 85 -1.57 6.34 -14.10
N GLU A 86 -2.37 6.07 -13.06
CA GLU A 86 -2.88 7.11 -12.15
C GLU A 86 -1.80 7.64 -11.19
N TYR A 87 -0.62 7.02 -11.17
CA TYR A 87 0.50 7.35 -10.29
C TYR A 87 1.78 7.62 -11.10
N PRO A 88 2.00 8.87 -11.58
CA PRO A 88 3.12 9.19 -12.47
C PRO A 88 4.50 8.75 -11.94
N ASP A 89 4.76 8.96 -10.66
CA ASP A 89 6.04 8.61 -10.02
C ASP A 89 6.33 7.10 -10.09
N ALA A 90 5.31 6.27 -9.86
CA ALA A 90 5.42 4.81 -9.93
C ALA A 90 5.41 4.33 -11.39
N ALA A 91 4.64 4.97 -12.26
CA ALA A 91 4.49 4.62 -13.66
C ALA A 91 5.79 4.73 -14.44
N ILE A 92 6.56 5.81 -14.23
CA ILE A 92 7.83 6.02 -14.93
C ILE A 92 8.79 4.85 -14.65
N GLY A 93 9.04 4.55 -13.37
CA GLY A 93 9.92 3.45 -12.98
C GLY A 93 9.45 2.10 -13.51
N PHE A 94 8.15 1.82 -13.39
CA PHE A 94 7.55 0.58 -13.88
C PHE A 94 7.70 0.42 -15.41
N TRP A 95 7.33 1.43 -16.19
CA TRP A 95 7.39 1.37 -17.65
C TRP A 95 8.82 1.38 -18.18
N MET A 96 9.77 2.03 -17.48
CA MET A 96 11.19 1.89 -17.79
C MET A 96 11.65 0.43 -17.64
N MET A 97 11.28 -0.25 -16.55
CA MET A 97 11.63 -1.67 -16.36
C MET A 97 11.00 -2.56 -17.43
N VAL A 98 9.74 -2.30 -17.81
CA VAL A 98 9.07 -3.01 -18.90
C VAL A 98 9.78 -2.76 -20.24
N GLY A 99 10.08 -1.50 -20.57
CA GLY A 99 10.78 -1.14 -21.81
C GLY A 99 12.16 -1.77 -21.91
N ILE A 100 12.94 -1.71 -20.83
CA ILE A 100 14.24 -2.41 -20.74
C ILE A 100 14.06 -3.91 -20.94
N SER A 101 13.00 -4.50 -20.37
CA SER A 101 12.71 -5.93 -20.55
C SER A 101 12.44 -6.29 -22.00
N VAL A 102 11.61 -5.50 -22.69
CA VAL A 102 11.29 -5.71 -24.10
C VAL A 102 12.54 -5.60 -24.97
N ILE A 103 13.35 -4.55 -24.78
CA ILE A 103 14.60 -4.35 -25.53
C ILE A 103 15.59 -5.49 -25.26
N ALA A 104 15.76 -5.86 -23.99
CA ALA A 104 16.69 -6.91 -23.58
C ALA A 104 16.28 -8.28 -24.14
N LEU A 105 14.98 -8.62 -24.08
CA LEU A 105 14.46 -9.87 -24.63
C LEU A 105 14.52 -9.90 -26.16
N ALA A 106 14.25 -8.78 -26.84
CA ALA A 106 14.32 -8.70 -28.30
C ALA A 106 15.75 -8.88 -28.83
N ARG A 107 16.77 -8.46 -28.07
CA ARG A 107 18.19 -8.62 -28.42
C ARG A 107 18.83 -9.89 -27.86
N SER A 108 18.22 -10.52 -26.86
CA SER A 108 18.78 -11.74 -26.27
C SER A 108 18.55 -12.95 -27.15
N ARG A 109 19.61 -13.74 -27.37
CA ARG A 109 19.53 -15.03 -28.08
C ARG A 109 19.01 -16.18 -27.22
N ARG A 110 18.93 -15.99 -25.89
CA ARG A 110 18.46 -16.99 -24.94
C ARG A 110 17.56 -16.33 -23.90
N PHE A 111 16.34 -16.84 -23.79
CA PHE A 111 15.41 -16.47 -22.75
C PHE A 111 14.81 -17.72 -22.14
N ASP A 112 14.51 -17.63 -20.85
CA ASP A 112 13.82 -18.67 -20.13
C ASP A 112 12.32 -18.47 -20.30
N PHE A 113 11.66 -19.40 -20.99
CA PHE A 113 10.23 -19.31 -21.29
C PHE A 113 9.39 -19.08 -20.03
N THR A 114 9.70 -19.81 -18.94
CA THR A 114 8.95 -19.70 -17.69
C THR A 114 9.11 -18.32 -17.07
N HIS A 115 10.34 -17.81 -16.98
CA HIS A 115 10.59 -16.48 -16.42
C HIS A 115 9.96 -15.38 -17.26
N THR A 116 10.05 -15.45 -18.59
CA THR A 116 9.45 -14.46 -19.49
C THR A 116 7.92 -14.40 -19.34
N VAL A 117 7.26 -15.56 -19.34
CA VAL A 117 5.79 -15.61 -19.17
C VAL A 117 5.39 -15.09 -17.79
N LEU A 118 6.09 -15.47 -16.72
CA LEU A 118 5.80 -14.96 -15.38
C LEU A 118 6.03 -13.45 -15.25
N LEU A 119 7.10 -12.91 -15.84
CA LEU A 119 7.32 -11.45 -15.86
C LEU A 119 6.21 -10.74 -16.62
N ALA A 120 5.74 -11.28 -17.74
CA ALA A 120 4.63 -10.71 -18.48
C ALA A 120 3.34 -10.70 -17.65
N LEU A 121 3.04 -11.79 -16.93
CA LEU A 121 1.88 -11.86 -16.03
C LEU A 121 1.99 -10.87 -14.86
N LEU A 122 3.17 -10.77 -14.24
CA LEU A 122 3.42 -9.82 -13.14
C LEU A 122 3.40 -8.36 -13.64
N ALA A 123 3.91 -8.10 -14.84
CA ALA A 123 3.81 -6.79 -15.47
C ALA A 123 2.36 -6.43 -15.76
N TRP A 124 1.56 -7.35 -16.31
CA TRP A 124 0.13 -7.12 -16.50
C TRP A 124 -0.59 -6.83 -15.18
N GLN A 125 -0.30 -7.60 -14.12
CA GLN A 125 -0.85 -7.35 -12.79
C GLN A 125 -0.43 -6.00 -12.21
N GLY A 126 0.84 -5.62 -12.35
CA GLY A 126 1.38 -4.33 -11.90
C GLY A 126 0.81 -3.14 -12.67
N ALA A 127 0.61 -3.30 -13.99
CA ALA A 127 -0.06 -2.30 -14.82
C ALA A 127 -1.53 -2.12 -14.40
N SER A 128 -2.20 -3.23 -14.07
CA SER A 128 -3.61 -3.24 -13.66
C SER A 128 -3.82 -2.71 -12.24
N HIS A 129 -2.89 -2.99 -11.32
CA HIS A 129 -2.99 -2.57 -9.91
C HIS A 129 -1.60 -2.23 -9.36
N ILE A 130 -1.43 -0.98 -8.89
CA ILE A 130 -0.15 -0.45 -8.39
C ILE A 130 0.50 -1.33 -7.32
N ARG A 131 -0.31 -1.98 -6.47
CA ARG A 131 0.20 -2.86 -5.40
C ARG A 131 1.01 -4.06 -5.87
N HIS A 132 0.90 -4.46 -7.14
CA HIS A 132 1.62 -5.61 -7.68
C HIS A 132 2.97 -5.24 -8.31
N ILE A 133 3.29 -3.94 -8.44
CA ILE A 133 4.57 -3.48 -9.00
C ILE A 133 5.76 -4.04 -8.21
N VAL A 134 5.65 -4.15 -6.89
CA VAL A 134 6.72 -4.70 -6.04
C VAL A 134 7.03 -6.16 -6.41
N LEU A 135 6.02 -6.97 -6.70
CA LEU A 135 6.21 -8.37 -7.10
C LEU A 135 6.91 -8.46 -8.46
N PHE A 136 6.50 -7.62 -9.41
CA PHE A 136 7.17 -7.49 -10.69
C PHE A 136 8.62 -7.04 -10.52
N ALA A 137 8.88 -6.02 -9.70
CA ALA A 137 10.22 -5.46 -9.53
C ALA A 137 11.21 -6.44 -8.91
N VAL A 138 10.76 -7.20 -7.90
CA VAL A 138 11.57 -8.27 -7.30
C VAL A 138 11.89 -9.35 -8.33
N ALA A 139 10.89 -9.86 -9.05
CA ALA A 139 11.11 -10.87 -10.10
C ALA A 139 12.03 -10.36 -11.22
N TRP A 140 11.83 -9.12 -11.65
CA TRP A 140 12.63 -8.45 -12.67
C TRP A 140 14.10 -8.38 -12.25
N ALA A 141 14.38 -7.97 -11.02
CA ALA A 141 15.75 -7.83 -10.52
C ALA A 141 16.56 -9.15 -10.59
N PHE A 142 15.91 -10.29 -10.36
CA PHE A 142 16.57 -11.61 -10.42
C PHE A 142 16.64 -12.20 -11.83
N TRP A 143 15.61 -12.02 -12.65
CA TRP A 143 15.49 -12.74 -13.92
C TRP A 143 15.99 -11.96 -15.14
N MET A 144 16.07 -10.63 -15.04
CA MET A 144 16.48 -9.79 -16.18
C MET A 144 17.98 -9.55 -16.27
N SER A 145 18.77 -9.94 -15.28
CA SER A 145 20.22 -9.69 -15.28
C SER A 145 20.92 -10.29 -16.50
N TYR A 146 20.57 -11.53 -16.88
CA TYR A 146 21.19 -12.22 -18.03
C TYR A 146 20.73 -11.68 -19.39
N PRO A 147 19.42 -11.49 -19.68
CA PRO A 147 19.00 -10.84 -20.92
C PRO A 147 19.56 -9.44 -21.09
N ILE A 148 19.66 -8.65 -20.01
CA ILE A 148 20.26 -7.31 -20.04
C ILE A 148 21.75 -7.39 -20.40
N ASP A 149 22.53 -8.26 -19.74
CA ASP A 149 23.94 -8.45 -20.07
C ASP A 149 24.14 -8.85 -21.54
N THR A 150 23.31 -9.76 -22.04
CA THR A 150 23.36 -10.20 -23.45
C THR A 150 23.04 -9.06 -24.41
N ALA A 151 22.02 -8.26 -24.11
CA ALA A 151 21.61 -7.13 -24.94
C ALA A 151 22.66 -6.01 -24.94
N ILE A 152 23.30 -5.74 -23.79
CA ILE A 152 24.41 -4.78 -23.69
C ILE A 152 25.59 -5.25 -24.53
N LYS A 153 25.96 -6.54 -24.47
CA LYS A 153 27.05 -7.11 -25.29
C LYS A 153 26.74 -6.98 -26.78
N ALA A 154 25.54 -7.36 -27.21
CA ALA A 154 25.11 -7.21 -28.60
C ALA A 154 25.16 -5.75 -29.07
N PHE A 155 24.71 -4.80 -28.23
CA PHE A 155 24.79 -3.38 -28.55
C PHE A 155 26.23 -2.87 -28.69
N ILE A 156 27.15 -3.31 -27.81
CA ILE A 156 28.57 -2.96 -27.91
C ILE A 156 29.20 -3.56 -29.17
N GLU A 157 28.82 -4.76 -29.57
CA GLU A 157 29.25 -5.39 -30.83
C GLU A 157 28.75 -4.60 -32.05
N ASP A 158 27.46 -4.23 -32.10
CA ASP A 158 26.88 -3.39 -33.15
C ASP A 158 27.65 -2.06 -33.29
N LEU A 159 28.05 -1.42 -32.18
CA LEU A 159 28.83 -0.18 -32.20
C LEU A 159 30.26 -0.37 -32.71
N LYS A 160 30.88 -1.52 -32.45
CA LYS A 160 32.23 -1.86 -32.94
C LYS A 160 32.24 -2.09 -34.44
N GLU A 161 31.26 -2.83 -34.96
CA GLU A 161 31.15 -3.10 -36.39
C GLU A 161 30.88 -1.83 -37.21
N ASN A 162 30.16 -0.86 -36.63
CA ASN A 162 29.85 0.41 -37.29
C ASN A 162 30.86 1.54 -37.01
N SER A 163 31.93 1.29 -36.25
CA SER A 163 32.97 2.29 -35.98
C SER A 163 34.13 2.16 -36.97
N PRO A 164 34.55 3.27 -37.63
CA PRO A 164 35.69 3.26 -38.56
C PRO A 164 37.06 3.08 -37.88
N GLN A 165 37.11 3.15 -36.53
CA GLN A 165 38.30 2.86 -35.74
C GLN A 165 38.04 1.68 -34.80
N PRO A 166 39.01 0.75 -34.63
CA PRO A 166 38.87 -0.35 -33.69
C PRO A 166 38.77 0.19 -32.26
N LEU A 167 37.56 0.15 -31.69
CA LEU A 167 37.34 0.45 -30.28
C LEU A 167 38.17 -0.53 -29.44
N ALA A 168 39.17 -0.02 -28.74
CA ALA A 168 39.97 -0.80 -27.79
C ALA A 168 39.02 -1.51 -26.81
N PRO A 169 39.19 -2.82 -26.55
CA PRO A 169 38.33 -3.51 -25.61
C PRO A 169 38.46 -2.83 -24.23
N PRO A 170 37.34 -2.52 -23.54
CA PRO A 170 37.43 -1.99 -22.19
C PRO A 170 38.22 -3.00 -21.35
N PRO A 171 39.19 -2.56 -20.53
CA PRO A 171 40.01 -3.49 -19.77
C PRO A 171 39.10 -4.22 -18.78
N ARG A 172 38.95 -5.54 -18.98
CA ARG A 172 38.06 -6.42 -18.20
C ARG A 172 38.38 -6.43 -16.70
N ASN A 173 39.61 -6.03 -16.35
CA ASN A 173 40.12 -5.87 -14.99
C ASN A 173 40.63 -4.43 -14.75
N SER A 174 40.01 -3.44 -15.37
CA SER A 174 40.39 -2.05 -15.14
C SER A 174 40.12 -1.68 -13.68
N PRO A 175 41.13 -1.24 -12.90
CA PRO A 175 40.88 -0.71 -11.56
C PRO A 175 39.86 0.44 -11.63
N ALA A 176 39.80 1.19 -12.74
CA ALA A 176 38.81 2.24 -12.94
C ALA A 176 37.36 1.72 -12.98
N PHE A 177 37.11 0.56 -13.61
CA PHE A 177 35.76 -0.03 -13.60
C PHE A 177 35.38 -0.50 -12.19
N THR A 178 36.31 -1.13 -11.47
CA THR A 178 36.12 -1.52 -10.07
C THR A 178 35.83 -0.31 -9.18
N TYR A 179 36.58 0.77 -9.32
CA TYR A 179 36.34 2.02 -8.57
C TYR A 179 35.04 2.70 -8.96
N LEU A 180 34.65 2.69 -10.24
CA LEU A 180 33.36 3.21 -10.68
C LEU A 180 32.20 2.39 -10.12
N LEU A 181 32.28 1.07 -10.16
CA LEU A 181 31.27 0.19 -9.60
C LEU A 181 31.18 0.35 -8.07
N ALA A 182 32.32 0.39 -7.39
CA ALA A 182 32.38 0.64 -5.94
C ALA A 182 31.81 2.02 -5.59
N GLY A 183 32.18 3.07 -6.34
CA GLY A 183 31.64 4.41 -6.18
C GLY A 183 30.14 4.47 -6.44
N TRP A 184 29.63 3.76 -7.44
CA TRP A 184 28.21 3.63 -7.71
C TRP A 184 27.48 2.87 -6.59
N MET A 185 28.03 1.76 -6.09
CA MET A 185 27.48 1.03 -4.95
C MET A 185 27.45 1.89 -3.68
N LEU A 186 28.52 2.66 -3.43
CA LEU A 186 28.57 3.62 -2.32
C LEU A 186 27.54 4.73 -2.50
N PHE A 187 27.38 5.28 -3.70
CA PHE A 187 26.38 6.29 -4.00
C PHE A 187 24.95 5.77 -3.85
N VAL A 188 24.65 4.58 -4.35
CA VAL A 188 23.34 3.92 -4.17
C VAL A 188 23.11 3.63 -2.71
N GLY A 189 24.11 3.08 -2.00
CA GLY A 189 24.05 2.83 -0.57
C GLY A 189 23.76 4.10 0.22
N TRP A 190 24.50 5.18 -0.05
CA TRP A 190 24.32 6.47 0.60
C TRP A 190 22.97 7.13 0.26
N SER A 191 22.53 7.10 -1.00
CA SER A 191 21.26 7.71 -1.42
C SER A 191 20.03 6.93 -0.91
N THR A 192 20.16 5.62 -0.73
CA THR A 192 19.09 4.77 -0.18
C THR A 192 19.15 4.64 1.33
N TRP A 193 20.29 4.94 1.96
CA TRP A 193 20.51 4.83 3.41
C TRP A 193 19.39 5.46 4.24
N PRO A 194 18.98 6.73 4.02
CA PRO A 194 17.91 7.32 4.81
C PRO A 194 16.60 6.53 4.74
N ARG A 195 16.29 5.93 3.59
CA ARG A 195 15.04 5.15 3.39
C ARG A 195 15.09 3.77 4.06
N VAL A 196 16.28 3.25 4.35
CA VAL A 196 16.48 1.95 5.00
C VAL A 196 16.67 2.10 6.51
N THR A 197 17.26 3.21 6.97
CA THR A 197 17.48 3.46 8.41
C THR A 197 16.30 4.13 9.10
N GLU A 198 15.57 4.98 8.39
CA GLU A 198 14.48 5.74 8.98
C GLU A 198 13.27 5.75 8.06
N LEU A 199 12.18 5.15 8.52
CA LEU A 199 10.92 5.28 7.83
C LEU A 199 10.32 6.66 8.16
N ARG A 200 10.47 7.61 7.23
CA ARG A 200 9.93 8.97 7.37
C ARG A 200 8.42 8.98 7.07
N VAL A 201 7.64 9.60 7.96
CA VAL A 201 6.20 9.85 7.79
C VAL A 201 6.00 11.30 7.39
N ASN A 202 5.37 11.53 6.23
CA ASN A 202 5.09 12.86 5.71
C ASN A 202 3.88 13.47 6.44
N GLN A 203 4.08 14.61 7.12
CA GLN A 203 3.03 15.25 7.92
C GLN A 203 1.91 15.84 7.06
N GLY A 204 2.18 16.18 5.80
CA GLY A 204 1.18 16.66 4.84
C GLY A 204 0.26 15.56 4.29
N LYS A 205 0.49 14.29 4.63
CA LYS A 205 -0.34 13.15 4.18
C LYS A 205 -1.00 12.36 5.31
N TYR A 206 -0.46 12.48 6.52
CA TYR A 206 -0.93 11.76 7.71
C TYR A 206 -1.33 12.74 8.81
N PRO A 207 -2.36 12.44 9.61
CA PRO A 207 -2.94 13.39 10.56
C PRO A 207 -2.12 13.46 11.86
N VAL A 208 -0.81 13.69 11.77
CA VAL A 208 0.11 13.64 12.92
C VAL A 208 -0.29 14.68 13.96
N SER A 209 -0.49 15.93 13.55
CA SER A 209 -0.89 17.02 14.46
C SER A 209 -2.30 16.86 15.02
N ALA A 210 -3.25 16.37 14.23
CA ALA A 210 -4.58 16.03 14.73
C ALA A 210 -4.53 14.91 15.78
N MET A 211 -3.72 13.86 15.57
CA MET A 211 -3.53 12.80 16.56
C MET A 211 -2.82 13.34 17.82
N GLN A 212 -1.86 14.26 17.66
CA GLN A 212 -1.22 14.96 18.78
C GLN A 212 -2.23 15.81 19.57
N PHE A 213 -3.16 16.47 18.88
CA PHE A 213 -4.24 17.22 19.51
C PHE A 213 -5.19 16.31 20.30
N ILE A 214 -5.59 15.18 19.73
CA ILE A 214 -6.38 14.14 20.42
C ILE A 214 -5.66 13.67 21.68
N ALA A 215 -4.35 13.42 21.57
CA ALA A 215 -3.51 12.97 22.68
C ALA A 215 -3.44 13.98 23.82
N ASN A 216 -3.10 15.24 23.49
CA ASN A 216 -2.90 16.32 24.47
C ASN A 216 -4.19 16.61 25.24
N ASN A 217 -5.34 16.50 24.58
CA ASN A 217 -6.64 16.80 25.16
C ASN A 217 -7.40 15.56 25.65
N ARG A 218 -6.80 14.36 25.53
CA ARG A 218 -7.40 13.06 25.89
C ARG A 218 -8.80 12.85 25.30
N LEU A 219 -9.02 13.33 24.06
CA LEU A 219 -10.29 13.13 23.36
C LEU A 219 -10.45 11.65 23.06
N ASN A 220 -11.47 11.02 23.64
CA ASN A 220 -11.71 9.58 23.51
C ASN A 220 -13.18 9.26 23.26
N GLY A 221 -13.43 8.08 22.67
CA GLY A 221 -14.77 7.59 22.39
C GLY A 221 -14.84 6.71 21.13
N ARG A 222 -16.06 6.50 20.64
CA ARG A 222 -16.31 5.83 19.35
C ARG A 222 -16.03 6.81 18.21
N MET A 223 -15.11 6.45 17.32
CA MET A 223 -14.60 7.36 16.30
C MET A 223 -14.91 6.90 14.87
N VAL A 224 -15.41 7.81 14.04
CA VAL A 224 -15.32 7.69 12.58
C VAL A 224 -14.02 8.35 12.14
N ILE A 225 -13.17 7.61 11.42
CA ILE A 225 -11.87 8.12 10.99
C ILE A 225 -11.75 7.91 9.49
N THR A 226 -11.14 8.87 8.77
CA THR A 226 -10.69 8.68 7.39
C THR A 226 -10.05 7.29 7.22
N PHE A 227 -10.55 6.53 6.25
CA PHE A 227 -10.19 5.12 6.07
C PHE A 227 -8.68 4.84 6.09
N ASN A 228 -7.88 5.64 5.37
CA ASN A 228 -6.42 5.48 5.29
C ASN A 228 -5.68 5.85 6.59
N TRP A 229 -6.34 6.52 7.53
CA TRP A 229 -5.77 6.94 8.81
C TRP A 229 -6.24 6.07 9.98
N ALA A 230 -7.29 5.27 9.79
CA ALA A 230 -7.90 4.43 10.82
C ALA A 230 -6.90 3.48 11.52
N GLN A 231 -6.03 2.82 10.76
CA GLN A 231 -5.03 1.90 11.32
C GLN A 231 -3.93 2.63 12.10
N TYR A 232 -3.58 3.85 11.67
CA TYR A 232 -2.66 4.70 12.41
C TYR A 232 -3.26 5.09 13.77
N ALA A 233 -4.54 5.49 13.80
CA ALA A 233 -5.25 5.77 15.04
C ALA A 233 -5.37 4.55 15.96
N LEU A 234 -5.68 3.35 15.43
CA LEU A 234 -5.72 2.12 16.22
C LEU A 234 -4.36 1.79 16.86
N GLY A 235 -3.27 1.92 16.11
CA GLY A 235 -1.93 1.73 16.63
C GLY A 235 -1.65 2.68 17.80
N TYR A 236 -2.06 3.94 17.66
CA TYR A 236 -1.94 4.92 18.73
C TYR A 236 -2.79 4.59 19.96
N PHE A 237 -4.07 4.24 19.78
CA PHE A 237 -4.95 3.92 20.91
C PHE A 237 -4.42 2.72 21.70
N ALA A 238 -3.94 1.69 21.01
CA ALA A 238 -3.30 0.53 21.62
C ALA A 238 -2.00 0.89 22.36
N ALA A 239 -1.17 1.76 21.78
CA ALA A 239 0.12 2.15 22.39
C ALA A 239 -0.04 3.07 23.62
N THR A 240 -1.19 3.73 23.77
CA THR A 240 -1.42 4.72 24.82
C THR A 240 -2.49 4.33 25.84
N ASP A 241 -3.01 3.11 25.73
CA ASP A 241 -4.16 2.61 26.50
C ASP A 241 -5.36 3.57 26.45
N MET A 242 -5.54 4.27 25.32
CA MET A 242 -6.64 5.21 25.14
C MET A 242 -7.94 4.43 24.90
N PRO A 243 -9.02 4.69 25.66
CA PRO A 243 -10.29 3.98 25.54
C PRO A 243 -11.10 4.49 24.34
N SER A 244 -10.55 4.34 23.14
CA SER A 244 -11.16 4.74 21.87
C SER A 244 -11.32 3.56 20.94
N THR A 245 -12.35 3.62 20.08
CA THR A 245 -12.61 2.61 19.06
C THR A 245 -12.75 3.27 17.70
N VAL A 246 -12.46 2.50 16.65
CA VAL A 246 -12.58 2.98 15.26
C VAL A 246 -13.69 2.20 14.56
N ALA A 247 -14.55 2.94 13.87
CA ALA A 247 -15.67 2.46 13.06
C ALA A 247 -15.28 1.34 12.09
N ILE A 248 -14.37 1.63 11.16
CA ILE A 248 -13.80 0.68 10.19
C ILE A 248 -12.32 1.00 9.93
N ASP A 249 -11.58 0.03 9.42
CA ASP A 249 -10.20 0.20 8.99
C ASP A 249 -9.85 -0.65 7.74
N GLY A 250 -8.57 -0.60 7.34
CA GLY A 250 -8.00 -1.32 6.20
C GLY A 250 -8.22 -2.84 6.15
N ARG A 251 -8.66 -3.48 7.24
CA ARG A 251 -8.99 -4.91 7.28
C ARG A 251 -10.28 -5.23 6.51
N LEU A 252 -11.15 -4.26 6.28
CA LEU A 252 -12.35 -4.37 5.42
C LEU A 252 -13.13 -5.67 5.66
N ARG A 253 -13.47 -6.41 4.60
CA ARG A 253 -14.26 -7.66 4.61
C ARG A 253 -13.63 -8.81 5.40
N THR A 254 -12.43 -8.63 5.94
CA THR A 254 -11.85 -9.56 6.92
C THR A 254 -12.55 -9.42 8.27
N CYS A 255 -12.97 -8.20 8.63
CA CYS A 255 -13.54 -7.88 9.95
C CYS A 255 -14.95 -7.28 9.88
N TYR A 256 -15.33 -6.66 8.76
CA TYR A 256 -16.56 -5.88 8.64
C TYR A 256 -17.45 -6.38 7.49
N PRO A 257 -18.77 -6.48 7.68
CA PRO A 257 -19.71 -6.71 6.58
C PRO A 257 -19.64 -5.61 5.51
N GLN A 258 -19.99 -5.94 4.26
CA GLN A 258 -19.94 -4.96 3.16
C GLN A 258 -20.91 -3.81 3.39
N GLU A 259 -22.06 -4.07 4.00
CA GLU A 259 -23.10 -3.08 4.31
C GLU A 259 -22.60 -2.02 5.29
N VAL A 260 -21.77 -2.44 6.26
CA VAL A 260 -21.12 -1.53 7.21
C VAL A 260 -20.06 -0.69 6.50
N ILE A 261 -19.25 -1.32 5.65
CA ILE A 261 -18.25 -0.64 4.82
C ILE A 261 -18.93 0.42 3.93
N ASP A 262 -20.09 0.10 3.37
CA ASP A 262 -20.85 1.00 2.51
C ASP A 262 -21.35 2.23 3.27
N ILE A 263 -21.80 2.11 4.53
CA ILE A 263 -22.21 3.27 5.35
C ILE A 263 -21.06 4.29 5.46
N TYR A 264 -19.84 3.83 5.71
CA TYR A 264 -18.70 4.73 5.89
C TYR A 264 -18.16 5.27 4.57
N PHE A 265 -18.18 4.48 3.49
CA PHE A 265 -17.84 5.01 2.16
C PHE A 265 -18.94 5.92 1.59
N ASP A 266 -20.21 5.78 2.00
CA ASP A 266 -21.29 6.75 1.68
C ASP A 266 -20.87 8.12 2.22
N PHE A 267 -20.37 8.16 3.46
CA PHE A 267 -19.89 9.38 4.10
C PHE A 267 -18.59 9.93 3.50
N ILE A 268 -17.62 9.06 3.20
CA ILE A 268 -16.28 9.48 2.71
C ILE A 268 -16.30 9.94 1.25
N LEU A 269 -17.00 9.20 0.38
CA LEU A 269 -16.96 9.40 -1.07
C LEU A 269 -18.22 10.09 -1.62
N GLY A 270 -19.27 10.23 -0.80
CA GLY A 270 -20.52 10.85 -1.20
C GLY A 270 -21.28 10.07 -2.29
N SER A 271 -22.03 10.83 -3.10
CA SER A 271 -22.96 10.29 -4.12
C SER A 271 -22.30 9.87 -5.44
N GLY A 272 -20.99 10.07 -5.60
CA GLY A 272 -20.23 9.70 -6.79
C GLY A 272 -20.14 8.17 -6.97
N THR A 273 -21.00 7.59 -7.80
CA THR A 273 -21.10 6.13 -7.98
C THR A 273 -19.97 5.51 -8.80
N GLN A 274 -19.18 6.30 -9.54
CA GLN A 274 -18.22 5.75 -10.51
C GLN A 274 -16.99 5.08 -9.89
N GLN A 275 -16.65 5.37 -8.63
CA GLN A 275 -15.52 4.75 -7.93
C GLN A 275 -15.97 3.87 -6.77
N ARG A 276 -17.09 3.15 -6.94
CA ARG A 276 -17.72 2.47 -5.81
C ARG A 276 -18.34 1.11 -6.12
N TYR A 277 -18.16 0.17 -5.21
CA TYR A 277 -18.84 -1.11 -5.13
C TYR A 277 -19.69 -1.16 -3.86
N ARG A 278 -21.01 -1.28 -4.02
CA ARG A 278 -21.98 -1.42 -2.91
C ARG A 278 -22.61 -2.81 -2.93
N SER A 279 -22.92 -3.35 -1.76
CA SER A 279 -23.71 -4.58 -1.62
C SER A 279 -25.13 -4.35 -2.17
N PRO A 280 -25.74 -5.34 -2.86
CA PRO A 280 -27.16 -5.30 -3.21
C PRO A 280 -28.08 -5.19 -1.99
N ASN A 281 -27.60 -5.61 -0.81
CA ASN A 281 -28.34 -5.53 0.44
C ASN A 281 -28.11 -4.22 1.19
N SER A 282 -27.25 -3.34 0.67
CA SER A 282 -26.99 -2.07 1.33
C SER A 282 -28.20 -1.15 1.25
N PRO A 283 -28.51 -0.43 2.34
CA PRO A 283 -29.55 0.59 2.33
C PRO A 283 -29.29 1.66 1.25
N PRO A 284 -30.29 2.51 0.93
CA PRO A 284 -30.10 3.64 0.04
C PRO A 284 -28.89 4.48 0.45
N LEU A 285 -28.19 5.01 -0.56
CA LEU A 285 -27.03 5.87 -0.37
C LEU A 285 -27.42 7.06 0.51
N ASP A 286 -26.74 7.20 1.63
CA ASP A 286 -27.00 8.23 2.61
C ASP A 286 -25.70 8.58 3.33
N PRO A 287 -25.07 9.73 3.01
CA PRO A 287 -23.80 10.12 3.59
C PRO A 287 -23.92 10.51 5.07
N THR A 288 -25.14 10.77 5.58
CA THR A 288 -25.37 11.17 6.98
C THR A 288 -25.45 9.96 7.92
N ARG A 289 -25.68 8.75 7.39
CA ARG A 289 -25.85 7.54 8.20
C ARG A 289 -24.63 7.22 9.06
N ALA A 290 -23.42 7.55 8.59
CA ALA A 290 -22.20 7.36 9.36
C ALA A 290 -22.15 8.22 10.64
N LEU A 291 -22.91 9.32 10.70
CA LEU A 291 -22.96 10.21 11.87
C LEU A 291 -23.76 9.61 13.03
N THR A 292 -24.61 8.62 12.78
CA THR A 292 -25.52 8.04 13.78
C THR A 292 -25.31 6.54 14.00
N TYR A 293 -24.80 5.81 12.99
CA TYR A 293 -24.56 4.37 13.07
C TYR A 293 -23.55 4.02 14.17
N GLU A 294 -23.95 3.16 15.12
CA GLU A 294 -23.18 2.82 16.34
C GLU A 294 -22.83 4.04 17.22
N SER A 295 -23.58 5.15 17.06
CA SER A 295 -23.49 6.37 17.89
C SER A 295 -22.07 6.90 18.04
N PRO A 296 -21.39 7.34 16.96
CA PRO A 296 -20.06 7.90 17.08
C PRO A 296 -20.07 9.18 17.93
N GLU A 297 -18.95 9.46 18.57
CA GLU A 297 -18.78 10.62 19.47
C GLU A 297 -17.74 11.60 18.93
N LEU A 298 -16.78 11.10 18.15
CA LEU A 298 -15.73 11.89 17.50
C LEU A 298 -15.62 11.49 16.02
N ILE A 299 -15.25 12.44 15.18
CA ILE A 299 -15.02 12.23 13.76
C ILE A 299 -13.71 12.91 13.38
N LEU A 300 -12.75 12.14 12.87
CA LEU A 300 -11.47 12.61 12.32
C LEU A 300 -11.47 12.41 10.80
N ILE A 301 -11.57 13.50 10.04
CA ILE A 301 -11.66 13.44 8.58
C ILE A 301 -10.57 14.23 7.88
N SER A 302 -10.28 13.87 6.63
CA SER A 302 -9.43 14.66 5.74
C SER A 302 -10.25 15.80 5.13
N ARG A 303 -9.67 16.99 5.09
CA ARG A 303 -10.25 18.15 4.40
C ARG A 303 -10.23 18.00 2.88
N GLU A 304 -9.42 17.08 2.36
CA GLU A 304 -9.43 16.70 0.94
C GLU A 304 -10.72 15.93 0.57
N GLN A 305 -11.49 15.45 1.55
CA GLN A 305 -12.76 14.76 1.34
C GLN A 305 -13.93 15.76 1.37
N ALA A 306 -14.12 16.46 0.25
CA ALA A 306 -15.11 17.53 0.14
C ALA A 306 -16.53 17.11 0.56
N GLU A 307 -16.95 15.88 0.25
CA GLU A 307 -18.27 15.34 0.59
C GLU A 307 -18.46 15.21 2.11
N SER A 308 -17.50 14.60 2.82
CA SER A 308 -17.58 14.45 4.29
C SER A 308 -17.55 15.79 5.00
N VAL A 309 -16.72 16.72 4.52
CA VAL A 309 -16.65 18.08 5.05
C VAL A 309 -18.02 18.75 4.88
N ALA A 310 -18.61 18.72 3.69
CA ALA A 310 -19.92 19.33 3.42
C ALA A 310 -21.02 18.75 4.31
N VAL A 311 -21.03 17.43 4.52
CA VAL A 311 -21.99 16.75 5.40
C VAL A 311 -21.87 17.24 6.84
N LEU A 312 -20.65 17.31 7.39
CA LEU A 312 -20.45 17.79 8.77
C LEU A 312 -20.77 19.27 8.93
N GLU A 313 -20.44 20.09 7.92
CA GLU A 313 -20.78 21.50 7.87
C GLU A 313 -22.30 21.74 7.92
N GLN A 314 -23.09 20.88 7.26
CA GLN A 314 -24.56 20.91 7.31
C GLN A 314 -25.14 20.43 8.65
N HIS A 315 -24.38 19.67 9.44
CA HIS A 315 -24.80 19.11 10.73
C HIS A 315 -24.08 19.78 11.90
N ARG A 316 -23.72 21.06 11.76
CA ARG A 316 -23.09 21.86 12.84
C ARG A 316 -23.97 21.97 14.08
N ASP A 317 -25.28 21.82 13.97
CA ASP A 317 -26.18 21.82 15.12
C ASP A 317 -25.96 20.59 16.02
N ASP A 318 -25.57 19.45 15.44
CA ASP A 318 -25.29 18.20 16.16
C ASP A 318 -23.80 17.98 16.45
N TRP A 319 -22.92 18.61 15.68
CA TRP A 319 -21.47 18.41 15.74
C TRP A 319 -20.70 19.72 15.94
N ALA A 320 -19.76 19.72 16.89
CA ALA A 320 -18.87 20.84 17.16
C ALA A 320 -17.47 20.57 16.58
N LEU A 321 -16.96 21.50 15.78
CA LEU A 321 -15.58 21.48 15.30
C LEU A 321 -14.63 21.74 16.48
N LEU A 322 -13.73 20.80 16.78
CA LEU A 322 -12.78 20.87 17.90
C LEU A 322 -11.36 21.22 17.43
N TYR A 323 -10.98 20.74 16.25
CA TYR A 323 -9.65 20.92 15.66
C TYR A 323 -9.73 21.07 14.15
N GLN A 324 -8.86 21.92 13.59
CA GLN A 324 -8.62 22.02 12.17
C GLN A 324 -7.19 22.49 11.89
N ASP A 325 -6.52 21.84 10.95
CA ASP A 325 -5.30 22.33 10.28
C ASP A 325 -5.51 22.33 8.76
N SER A 326 -4.44 22.45 7.94
CA SER A 326 -4.58 22.40 6.48
C SER A 326 -5.16 21.09 5.94
N LEU A 327 -4.94 19.96 6.62
CA LEU A 327 -5.17 18.59 6.16
C LEU A 327 -6.38 17.93 6.83
N ALA A 328 -6.59 18.13 8.13
CA ALA A 328 -7.49 17.33 8.95
C ALA A 328 -8.47 18.21 9.76
N GLN A 329 -9.63 17.62 10.08
CA GLN A 329 -10.58 18.17 11.03
C GLN A 329 -10.94 17.12 12.08
N ILE A 330 -11.15 17.56 13.33
CA ILE A 330 -11.76 16.76 14.38
C ILE A 330 -13.07 17.41 14.79
N TRP A 331 -14.14 16.64 14.72
CA TRP A 331 -15.47 17.02 15.16
C TRP A 331 -15.88 16.16 16.35
N GLY A 332 -16.56 16.75 17.32
CA GLY A 332 -17.14 16.04 18.46
C GLY A 332 -18.64 16.26 18.53
N ARG A 333 -19.39 15.25 18.96
CA ARG A 333 -20.85 15.37 19.15
C ARG A 333 -21.15 16.51 20.14
N ARG A 334 -22.05 17.43 19.78
CA ARG A 334 -22.24 18.70 20.49
C ARG A 334 -22.78 18.49 21.90
N ASP A 335 -23.67 17.52 22.11
CA ASP A 335 -24.17 17.15 23.45
C ASP A 335 -23.08 16.59 24.37
N VAL A 336 -21.99 16.04 23.82
CA VAL A 336 -20.84 15.50 24.58
C VAL A 336 -19.73 16.52 24.75
N PHE A 337 -19.28 17.16 23.67
CA PHE A 337 -18.10 18.02 23.66
C PHE A 337 -18.43 19.51 23.54
N GLY A 338 -19.66 19.88 23.18
CA GLY A 338 -20.11 21.26 23.02
C GLY A 338 -21.02 21.78 24.11
N ASN A 339 -21.61 20.91 24.94
CA ASN A 339 -22.51 21.28 26.04
C ASN A 339 -21.70 21.54 27.33
N PRO A 340 -21.71 22.76 27.91
CA PRO A 340 -21.02 23.07 29.17
C PRO A 340 -21.42 22.20 30.37
N GLU A 341 -22.61 21.60 30.34
CA GLU A 341 -23.09 20.69 31.39
C GLU A 341 -22.55 19.27 31.25
N SER A 342 -21.95 18.92 30.10
CA SER A 342 -21.37 17.60 29.88
C SER A 342 -20.07 17.42 30.66
N PRO A 343 -19.83 16.26 31.30
CA PRO A 343 -18.56 15.96 31.96
C PRO A 343 -17.37 15.90 30.99
N ARG A 344 -17.64 15.81 29.67
CA ARG A 344 -16.63 15.79 28.61
C ARG A 344 -16.66 17.04 27.74
N TYR A 345 -17.26 18.12 28.26
CA TYR A 345 -17.27 19.42 27.59
C TYR A 345 -15.86 19.85 27.19
N PHE A 346 -15.71 20.29 25.95
CA PHE A 346 -14.47 20.82 25.42
C PHE A 346 -14.64 22.31 25.05
N PRO A 347 -14.15 23.23 25.91
CA PRO A 347 -14.38 24.66 25.77
C PRO A 347 -13.87 25.24 24.45
N GLU A 348 -14.54 26.27 23.95
CA GLU A 348 -14.18 26.93 22.69
C GLU A 348 -12.74 27.48 22.69
N PHE A 349 -12.25 27.99 23.83
CA PHE A 349 -10.89 28.52 23.95
C PHE A 349 -9.79 27.45 23.88
N ASN A 350 -10.13 26.17 24.06
CA ASN A 350 -9.18 25.04 23.90
C ASN A 350 -9.18 24.49 22.47
N ARG A 351 -10.12 24.92 21.61
CA ARG A 351 -10.20 24.48 20.22
C ARG A 351 -9.11 25.12 19.40
N GLN A 352 -8.57 24.38 18.44
CA GLN A 352 -7.52 24.87 17.55
C GLN A 352 -8.06 24.82 16.12
N ILE A 353 -8.56 25.94 15.62
CA ILE A 353 -9.15 26.03 14.28
C ILE A 353 -8.25 26.91 13.43
N THR A 354 -7.32 26.29 12.71
CA THR A 354 -6.36 26.99 11.84
C THR A 354 -6.45 26.44 10.41
N ASN A 355 -5.67 27.03 9.50
CA ASN A 355 -5.40 26.48 8.17
C ASN A 355 -3.89 26.24 7.99
N GLU A 356 -3.16 26.06 9.09
CA GLU A 356 -1.70 25.96 9.05
C GLU A 356 -1.26 24.69 8.30
N PRO A 357 -0.34 24.80 7.33
CA PRO A 357 0.17 23.66 6.59
C PRO A 357 0.98 22.74 7.49
N GLN A 358 0.75 21.43 7.35
CA GLN A 358 1.56 20.40 7.97
C GLN A 358 2.71 20.04 7.04
N GLU A 359 3.89 20.60 7.29
CA GLU A 359 5.07 20.39 6.44
C GLU A 359 6.13 19.48 7.10
N GLY A 360 7.00 18.92 6.28
CA GLY A 360 8.12 18.12 6.74
C GLY A 360 7.77 16.67 7.08
N TYR A 361 8.70 16.04 7.81
CA TYR A 361 8.68 14.61 8.10
C TYR A 361 8.95 14.35 9.58
N VAL A 362 8.34 13.29 10.09
CA VAL A 362 8.61 12.75 11.43
C VAL A 362 9.00 11.27 11.31
N SER A 363 9.79 10.77 12.24
CA SER A 363 10.18 9.35 12.26
C SER A 363 8.96 8.47 12.56
N TRP A 364 8.81 7.37 11.82
CA TRP A 364 7.88 6.30 12.20
C TRP A 364 8.23 5.79 13.62
N PRO A 365 7.24 5.48 14.50
CA PRO A 365 5.81 5.34 14.24
C PRO A 365 4.99 6.65 14.22
N ALA A 366 5.65 7.82 14.25
CA ALA A 366 5.00 9.13 14.28
C ALA A 366 4.01 9.31 15.45
N MET A 367 4.18 8.55 16.52
CA MET A 367 3.25 8.55 17.65
C MET A 367 3.22 9.93 18.32
N PRO A 368 2.04 10.41 18.74
CA PRO A 368 1.92 11.57 19.59
C PRO A 368 2.85 11.48 20.80
N VAL A 369 3.67 12.51 21.00
CA VAL A 369 4.55 12.61 22.15
C VAL A 369 3.72 13.16 23.30
N ARG A 370 3.75 12.51 24.48
CA ARG A 370 3.17 13.10 25.70
C ARG A 370 4.04 14.28 26.15
N THR A 371 3.87 15.44 25.53
CA THR A 371 4.54 16.68 25.94
C THR A 371 3.51 17.69 26.42
N ASN A 372 3.80 18.33 27.56
CA ASN A 372 3.12 19.56 28.01
C ASN A 372 3.55 20.79 27.17
N VAL A 373 4.05 20.59 25.95
CA VAL A 373 4.67 21.63 25.10
C VAL A 373 3.85 21.77 23.80
N PRO A 374 3.55 23.00 23.35
CA PRO A 374 2.80 23.25 22.11
C PRO A 374 3.44 22.60 20.88
N VAL A 375 2.58 22.11 19.97
CA VAL A 375 2.92 21.34 18.75
C VAL A 375 3.90 22.08 17.83
N THR A 376 3.93 23.42 17.87
CA THR A 376 4.80 24.27 17.03
C THR A 376 6.30 24.09 17.26
N GLN A 377 6.73 23.39 18.31
CA GLN A 377 8.16 23.16 18.60
C GLN A 377 8.67 21.75 18.26
N ILE A 378 7.83 20.83 17.78
CA ILE A 378 8.26 19.43 17.57
C ILE A 378 8.99 19.22 16.22
N VAL A 379 8.96 20.20 15.30
CA VAL A 379 9.44 19.98 13.92
C VAL A 379 10.67 20.84 13.60
N ARG A 380 11.87 20.26 13.76
CA ARG A 380 13.02 20.40 12.83
C ARG A 380 13.94 19.19 12.96
N ALA A 381 13.64 18.11 12.24
CA ALA A 381 14.70 17.21 11.79
C ALA A 381 15.37 17.87 10.57
N PRO A 382 16.71 17.86 10.44
CA PRO A 382 17.37 18.43 9.26
C PRO A 382 16.93 17.70 7.99
N GLU A 383 16.80 18.46 6.90
CA GLU A 383 16.24 18.05 5.60
C GLU A 383 16.85 16.79 5.00
#